data_AF-A0A8B7J6D3-F1
#
_entry.id   AF-A0A8B7J6D3-F1
#
_cell.length_a   1.000
_cell.length_b   1.000
_cell.length_c   1.000
_cell.angle_alpha   90.00
_cell.angle_beta   90.00
_cell.angle_gamma   90.00
#
_symmetry.space_group_name_H-M   'P 1'
#
loop_
_entity.id
_entity.type
_entity.pdbx_description
1 polymer ?
#
loop_
_entity_poly.entity_id
_entity_poly.type
_entity_poly.pdbx_seq_one_letter_code
_entity_poly.pdbx_strand_id
1 'polypeptide(L)'
;MARAAGMGRQELSSVPPSPFQHLLYPSNRLNYTAARALLAALEHELKALVEHPDGTKEKPAATCKELLLAHPRLPDGRYYIDPNQGSRRDALPAFCNFTAGGETCLAPVRNQLDNESSITDTIFQFTTEELALLPLRDLAVFHNGDASHQFGFTVGPVCFS
;
A
#
# COMPACT_ATOMS: atom_id res chain seq x y z
N MET A 1 -23.31 38.40 -71.22
CA MET A 1 -22.54 38.93 -70.06
C MET A 1 -23.40 38.64 -68.83
N ALA A 2 -22.98 38.02 -67.72
CA ALA A 2 -21.72 38.04 -66.96
C ALA A 2 -21.52 36.69 -66.22
N ARG A 3 -20.32 36.10 -66.25
CA ARG A 3 -19.32 35.94 -65.16
C ARG A 3 -19.78 35.20 -63.88
N ALA A 4 -19.25 33.99 -63.69
CA ALA A 4 -19.25 33.25 -62.43
C ALA A 4 -18.07 33.72 -61.54
N ALA A 5 -18.29 33.82 -60.23
CA ALA A 5 -17.27 34.16 -59.24
C ALA A 5 -17.30 33.22 -58.02
N GLY A 6 -16.21 32.46 -57.87
CA GLY A 6 -15.49 32.07 -56.65
C GLY A 6 -16.23 31.66 -55.37
N MET A 7 -16.14 30.36 -55.03
CA MET A 7 -16.20 29.87 -53.65
C MET A 7 -14.95 30.33 -52.86
N GLY A 8 -15.13 31.20 -51.87
CA GLY A 8 -14.12 31.51 -50.86
C GLY A 8 -14.20 30.54 -49.69
N ARG A 9 -13.17 29.72 -49.50
CA ARG A 9 -12.92 28.99 -48.24
C ARG A 9 -12.46 30.02 -47.21
N GLN A 10 -13.20 30.20 -46.12
CA GLN A 10 -12.70 30.89 -44.94
C GLN A 10 -11.73 29.97 -44.19
N GLU A 11 -10.50 30.43 -44.04
CA GLU A 11 -9.48 29.88 -43.15
C GLU A 11 -10.00 29.87 -41.71
N LEU A 12 -10.11 28.70 -41.11
CA LEU A 12 -10.26 28.58 -39.67
C LEU A 12 -8.85 28.61 -39.05
N SER A 13 -8.50 29.80 -38.56
CA SER A 13 -7.46 30.13 -37.59
C SER A 13 -6.83 28.94 -36.86
N SER A 14 -5.51 28.80 -37.03
CA SER A 14 -4.63 27.87 -36.34
C SER A 14 -4.68 28.05 -34.82
N VAL A 15 -5.29 27.08 -34.11
CA VAL A 15 -5.14 26.91 -32.66
C VAL A 15 -3.71 26.42 -32.38
N PRO A 16 -2.95 27.03 -31.46
CA PRO A 16 -1.60 26.57 -31.15
C PRO A 16 -1.64 25.15 -30.60
N PRO A 17 -0.68 24.30 -30.97
CA PRO A 17 -0.72 22.89 -30.61
C PRO A 17 -0.58 22.73 -29.10
N SER A 18 -1.46 21.92 -28.49
CA SER A 18 -1.28 21.50 -27.10
C SER A 18 0.04 20.73 -26.97
N PRO A 19 0.74 20.81 -25.83
CA PRO A 19 2.06 20.20 -25.63
C PRO A 19 2.07 18.66 -25.79
N PHE A 20 0.92 18.04 -25.97
CA PHE A 20 0.74 16.60 -26.12
C PHE A 20 0.50 16.14 -27.57
N GLN A 21 0.50 17.05 -28.56
CA GLN A 21 0.20 16.70 -29.95
C GLN A 21 1.21 15.69 -30.56
N HIS A 22 2.46 15.71 -30.08
CA HIS A 22 3.49 14.74 -30.47
C HIS A 22 3.27 13.32 -29.92
N LEU A 23 2.43 13.16 -28.89
CA LEU A 23 2.07 11.84 -28.35
C LEU A 23 0.86 11.24 -29.08
N LEU A 24 -0.01 12.09 -29.66
CA LEU A 24 -1.24 11.67 -30.32
C LEU A 24 -1.07 11.42 -31.83
N TYR A 25 -0.05 12.01 -32.47
CA TYR A 25 0.26 11.78 -33.89
C TYR A 25 1.74 11.46 -34.11
N PRO A 26 2.19 10.24 -33.80
CA PRO A 26 3.46 9.72 -34.31
C PRO A 26 3.31 9.53 -35.82
N SER A 27 4.37 9.79 -36.58
CA SER A 27 4.49 9.51 -38.01
C SER A 27 3.73 8.25 -38.42
N ASN A 28 3.04 8.28 -39.57
CA ASN A 28 2.16 7.27 -40.18
C ASN A 28 2.72 5.83 -40.37
N ARG A 29 3.67 5.39 -39.55
CA ARG A 29 4.15 4.03 -39.39
C ARG A 29 3.88 3.59 -37.96
N LEU A 30 2.90 2.70 -37.80
CA LEU A 30 2.64 2.03 -36.54
C LEU A 30 3.94 1.36 -36.07
N ASN A 31 4.53 1.84 -34.97
CA ASN A 31 5.74 1.25 -34.44
C ASN A 31 5.37 -0.03 -33.67
N TYR A 32 5.39 -1.16 -34.39
CA TYR A 32 4.98 -2.45 -33.85
C TYR A 32 5.79 -2.91 -32.64
N THR A 33 7.05 -2.50 -32.49
CA THR A 33 7.85 -2.82 -31.30
C THR A 33 7.38 -2.05 -30.08
N ALA A 34 7.06 -0.75 -30.24
CA ALA A 34 6.47 0.06 -29.18
C ALA A 34 5.06 -0.41 -28.83
N ALA A 35 4.24 -0.75 -29.83
CA ALA A 35 2.91 -1.30 -29.61
C ALA A 35 2.96 -2.65 -28.86
N ARG A 36 3.91 -3.54 -29.21
CA ARG A 36 4.14 -4.78 -28.48
C ARG A 36 4.66 -4.56 -27.06
N ALA A 37 5.56 -3.61 -26.85
CA ALA A 37 6.06 -3.29 -25.52
C ALA A 37 4.93 -2.75 -24.63
N LEU A 38 4.06 -1.90 -25.17
CA LEU A 38 2.87 -1.40 -24.48
C LEU A 38 1.87 -2.52 -24.18
N LEU A 39 1.59 -3.39 -25.16
CA LEU A 39 0.71 -4.53 -24.97
C LEU A 39 1.25 -5.47 -23.88
N ALA A 40 2.56 -5.74 -23.88
CA ALA A 40 3.20 -6.56 -22.85
C ALA A 40 3.15 -5.91 -21.45
N ALA A 41 3.27 -4.59 -21.36
CA ALA A 41 3.12 -3.87 -20.10
C ALA A 41 1.67 -3.94 -19.58
N LEU A 42 0.68 -3.74 -20.46
CA LEU A 42 -0.74 -3.87 -20.13
C LEU A 42 -1.13 -5.31 -19.76
N GLU A 43 -0.60 -6.31 -20.48
CA GLU A 43 -0.80 -7.72 -20.14
C GLU A 43 -0.25 -8.05 -18.74
N HIS A 44 0.91 -7.49 -18.39
CA HIS A 44 1.48 -7.65 -17.06
C HIS A 44 0.63 -7.00 -15.96
N GLU A 45 0.11 -5.80 -16.19
CA GLU A 45 -0.82 -5.12 -15.28
C GLU A 45 -2.12 -5.92 -15.13
N LEU A 46 -2.72 -6.37 -16.24
CA LEU A 46 -3.93 -7.18 -16.22
C LEU A 46 -3.70 -8.49 -15.46
N LYS A 47 -2.56 -9.14 -15.67
CA LYS A 47 -2.21 -10.37 -14.95
C LYS A 47 -2.08 -10.11 -13.44
N ALA A 48 -1.49 -8.99 -13.03
CA ALA A 48 -1.40 -8.61 -11.63
C ALA A 48 -2.76 -8.30 -10.98
N LEU A 49 -3.77 -7.89 -11.77
CA LEU A 49 -5.15 -7.69 -11.31
C LEU A 49 -5.96 -9.00 -11.25
N VAL A 50 -5.55 -10.02 -12.02
CA VAL A 50 -6.25 -11.31 -12.11
C VAL A 50 -5.68 -12.36 -11.15
N GLU A 51 -4.39 -12.29 -10.85
CA GLU A 51 -3.75 -13.17 -9.86
C GLU A 51 -4.08 -12.69 -8.44
N HIS A 52 -4.65 -13.57 -7.63
CA HIS A 52 -4.90 -13.30 -6.22
C HIS A 52 -3.56 -13.14 -5.46
N PRO A 53 -3.50 -12.25 -4.47
CA PRO A 53 -2.32 -12.10 -3.62
C PRO A 53 -2.10 -13.36 -2.80
N ASP A 54 -0.84 -13.79 -2.67
CA ASP A 54 -0.45 -14.95 -1.86
C ASP A 54 0.30 -14.56 -0.58
N GLY A 55 0.46 -13.26 -0.34
CA GLY A 55 1.13 -12.72 0.84
C GLY A 55 2.66 -12.81 0.78
N THR A 56 3.23 -13.13 -0.39
CA THR A 56 4.67 -12.99 -0.65
C THR A 56 5.03 -11.53 -0.90
N LYS A 57 6.32 -11.19 -0.86
CA LYS A 57 6.78 -9.82 -1.16
C LYS A 57 6.48 -9.41 -2.60
N GLU A 58 6.42 -10.38 -3.50
CA GLU A 58 6.15 -10.21 -4.92
C GLU A 58 4.66 -9.99 -5.20
N LYS A 59 3.78 -10.60 -4.39
CA LYS A 59 2.32 -10.48 -4.47
C LYS A 59 1.70 -10.29 -3.07
N PRO A 60 1.99 -9.13 -2.44
CA PRO A 60 1.43 -8.82 -1.13
C PRO A 60 -0.07 -8.63 -1.23
N ALA A 61 -0.78 -8.91 -0.14
CA ALA A 61 -2.20 -8.56 -0.03
C ALA A 61 -2.33 -7.14 0.55
N ALA A 62 -3.46 -6.45 0.35
CA ALA A 62 -3.70 -5.17 1.01
C ALA A 62 -3.94 -5.33 2.51
N THR A 63 -4.51 -6.46 2.94
CA THR A 63 -4.71 -6.83 4.35
C THR A 63 -4.65 -8.34 4.55
N CYS A 64 -4.44 -8.80 5.79
CA CYS A 64 -4.56 -10.22 6.13
C CYS A 64 -5.99 -10.74 5.91
N LYS A 65 -7.01 -9.89 6.02
CA LYS A 65 -8.41 -10.25 5.74
C LYS A 65 -8.61 -10.61 4.27
N GLU A 66 -8.07 -9.81 3.35
CA GLU A 66 -8.09 -10.11 1.92
C GLU A 66 -7.38 -11.44 1.63
N LEU A 67 -6.19 -11.62 2.21
CA LEU A 67 -5.41 -12.84 2.03
C LEU A 67 -6.15 -14.10 2.52
N LEU A 68 -6.87 -13.99 3.65
CA LEU A 68 -7.71 -15.06 4.17
C LEU A 68 -8.87 -15.41 3.24
N LEU A 69 -9.51 -14.39 2.65
CA LEU A 69 -10.61 -14.60 1.70
C LEU A 69 -10.13 -15.27 0.41
N ALA A 70 -8.95 -14.88 -0.09
CA ALA A 70 -8.33 -15.50 -1.25
C ALA A 70 -7.85 -16.93 -0.98
N HIS A 71 -7.31 -17.17 0.23
CA HIS A 71 -6.68 -18.44 0.60
C HIS A 71 -7.11 -18.91 2.01
N PRO A 72 -8.31 -19.49 2.17
CA PRO A 72 -8.89 -19.85 3.49
C PRO A 72 -8.14 -20.92 4.30
N ARG A 73 -7.11 -21.55 3.72
CA ARG A 73 -6.31 -22.61 4.37
C ARG A 73 -4.91 -22.16 4.74
N LEU A 74 -4.57 -20.89 4.52
CA LEU A 74 -3.28 -20.38 4.97
C LEU A 74 -3.20 -20.44 6.50
N PRO A 75 -2.05 -20.83 7.06
CA PRO A 75 -1.83 -20.83 8.50
C PRO A 75 -1.49 -19.42 8.99
N ASP A 76 -1.77 -19.16 10.28
CA ASP A 76 -1.27 -17.96 10.95
C ASP A 76 0.24 -17.83 10.76
N GLY A 77 0.72 -16.60 10.53
CA GLY A 77 2.13 -16.43 10.18
C GLY A 77 2.49 -15.04 9.69
N ARG A 78 3.74 -14.87 9.27
CA ARG A 78 4.23 -13.61 8.70
C ARG A 78 4.02 -13.58 7.20
N TYR A 79 3.41 -12.51 6.72
CA TYR A 79 3.13 -12.25 5.30
C TYR A 79 3.49 -10.80 4.96
N TYR A 80 3.59 -10.50 3.68
CA TYR A 80 3.77 -9.13 3.19
C TYR A 80 2.42 -8.50 2.87
N ILE A 81 2.23 -7.30 3.41
CA ILE A 81 1.00 -6.52 3.29
C ILE A 81 1.32 -5.16 2.69
N ASP A 82 0.53 -4.72 1.70
CA ASP A 82 0.65 -3.46 0.98
C ASP A 82 -0.70 -2.71 1.00
N PRO A 83 -1.03 -2.01 2.10
CA PRO A 83 -2.34 -1.37 2.26
C PRO A 83 -2.56 -0.19 1.30
N ASN A 84 -1.49 0.53 0.96
CA ASN A 84 -1.54 1.66 0.03
C ASN A 84 -1.54 1.21 -1.44
N GLN A 85 -1.29 -0.08 -1.68
CA GLN A 85 -1.21 -0.68 -3.01
C GLN A 85 -0.16 0.00 -3.91
N GLY A 86 -0.20 -0.35 -5.19
CA GLY A 86 0.68 0.21 -6.20
C GLY A 86 2.05 -0.45 -6.17
N SER A 87 3.03 0.22 -5.56
CA SER A 87 4.41 -0.24 -5.61
C SER A 87 4.72 -1.21 -4.47
N ARG A 88 4.44 -2.50 -4.68
CA ARG A 88 4.75 -3.66 -3.80
C ARG A 88 6.13 -3.67 -3.11
N ARG A 89 7.09 -2.86 -3.54
CA ARG A 89 8.40 -2.68 -2.92
C ARG A 89 8.35 -2.04 -1.53
N ASP A 90 7.32 -1.25 -1.22
CA ASP A 90 7.10 -0.65 0.11
C ASP A 90 6.20 -1.50 1.02
N ALA A 91 5.76 -2.68 0.54
CA ALA A 91 5.04 -3.66 1.32
C ALA A 91 5.79 -4.01 2.61
N LEU A 92 5.05 -4.07 3.70
CA LEU A 92 5.58 -4.29 5.04
C LEU A 92 5.33 -5.73 5.51
N PRO A 93 6.18 -6.29 6.37
CA PRO A 93 5.92 -7.57 7.01
C PRO A 93 4.90 -7.39 8.14
N ALA A 94 3.81 -8.14 8.11
CA ALA A 94 2.81 -8.21 9.18
C ALA A 94 2.62 -9.66 9.63
N PHE A 95 2.20 -9.85 10.88
CA PHE A 95 1.67 -11.14 11.33
C PHE A 95 0.18 -11.20 11.00
N CYS A 96 -0.23 -12.19 10.24
CA CYS A 96 -1.63 -12.49 9.97
C CYS A 96 -2.13 -13.55 10.94
N ASN A 97 -3.17 -13.20 11.68
CA ASN A 97 -3.89 -14.12 12.56
C ASN A 97 -5.20 -14.53 11.86
N PHE A 98 -5.12 -15.58 11.05
CA PHE A 98 -6.26 -16.15 10.32
C PHE A 98 -7.21 -16.90 11.24
N THR A 99 -6.72 -17.48 12.34
CA THR A 99 -7.59 -18.07 13.39
C THR A 99 -8.44 -17.00 14.09
N ALA A 100 -7.95 -15.76 14.19
CA ALA A 100 -8.70 -14.57 14.63
C ALA A 100 -9.46 -13.86 13.49
N GLY A 101 -9.77 -14.57 12.39
CA GLY A 101 -10.60 -14.02 11.32
C GLY A 101 -9.87 -13.08 10.36
N GLY A 102 -8.54 -13.10 10.31
CA GLY A 102 -7.75 -12.33 9.35
C GLY A 102 -7.20 -11.00 9.90
N GLU A 103 -6.97 -10.94 11.21
CA GLU A 103 -6.36 -9.79 11.86
C GLU A 103 -4.93 -9.55 11.35
N THR A 104 -4.60 -8.29 11.07
CA THR A 104 -3.30 -7.81 10.59
C THR A 104 -2.56 -7.16 11.74
N CYS A 105 -1.46 -7.76 12.21
CA CYS A 105 -0.68 -7.26 13.34
C CYS A 105 0.70 -6.74 12.90
N LEU A 106 0.99 -5.48 13.21
CA LEU A 106 2.26 -4.81 12.94
C LEU A 106 3.12 -4.79 14.20
N ALA A 107 4.33 -5.34 14.10
CA ALA A 107 5.29 -5.30 15.18
C ALA A 107 5.94 -3.91 15.29
N PRO A 108 6.26 -3.43 16.50
CA PRO A 108 7.03 -2.21 16.68
C PRO A 108 8.46 -2.35 16.15
N VAL A 109 9.05 -1.22 15.76
CA VAL A 109 10.42 -1.16 15.19
C VAL A 109 11.50 -1.49 16.23
N ARG A 110 11.24 -1.19 17.50
CA ARG A 110 12.16 -1.45 18.61
C ARG A 110 11.37 -2.05 19.77
N ASN A 111 11.75 -3.25 20.19
CA ASN A 111 11.33 -3.84 21.44
C ASN A 111 12.58 -3.99 22.30
N GLN A 112 12.73 -3.12 23.29
CA GLN A 112 13.78 -3.25 24.29
C GLN A 112 13.19 -3.81 25.56
N LEU A 113 13.60 -5.02 25.93
CA LEU A 113 13.97 -5.29 27.31
C LEU A 113 15.21 -6.19 27.29
N ASP A 114 16.28 -5.67 27.87
CA ASP A 114 17.44 -6.45 28.25
C ASP A 114 17.11 -7.12 29.60
N ASN A 115 17.11 -8.45 29.60
CA ASN A 115 17.19 -9.36 30.75
C ASN A 115 15.89 -9.70 31.54
N GLU A 116 15.68 -11.01 31.70
CA GLU A 116 14.75 -11.66 32.66
C GLU A 116 15.22 -11.43 34.10
N SER A 117 15.08 -10.21 34.60
CA SER A 117 14.99 -10.02 36.04
C SER A 117 13.53 -10.18 36.46
N SER A 118 13.30 -10.82 37.61
CA SER A 118 11.98 -10.98 38.24
C SER A 118 11.34 -9.61 38.50
N ILE A 119 10.65 -9.09 37.49
CA ILE A 119 9.96 -7.81 37.45
C ILE A 119 8.47 -8.09 37.65
N THR A 120 7.77 -7.16 38.31
CA THR A 120 6.30 -7.18 38.34
C THR A 120 5.80 -6.47 37.09
N ASP A 121 5.24 -7.24 36.16
CA ASP A 121 4.71 -6.68 34.92
C ASP A 121 3.30 -6.14 35.12
N THR A 122 3.03 -4.94 34.61
CA THR A 122 1.69 -4.38 34.49
C THR A 122 1.35 -4.23 33.01
N ILE A 123 0.33 -4.97 32.56
CA ILE A 123 -0.07 -5.00 31.15
C ILE A 123 -1.28 -4.09 30.95
N PHE A 124 -1.14 -3.11 30.06
CA PHE A 124 -2.24 -2.26 29.60
C PHE A 124 -2.65 -2.69 28.19
N GLN A 125 -3.92 -3.03 28.00
CA GLN A 125 -4.49 -3.37 26.70
C GLN A 125 -5.52 -2.31 26.29
N PHE A 126 -5.37 -1.80 25.07
CA PHE A 126 -6.26 -0.79 24.50
C PHE A 126 -6.91 -1.36 23.26
N THR A 127 -8.25 -1.36 23.23
CA THR A 127 -9.06 -1.75 22.06
C THR A 127 -9.98 -0.59 21.75
N THR A 128 -10.02 -0.16 20.49
CA THR A 128 -10.81 0.98 20.03
C THR A 128 -11.25 0.77 18.58
N GLU A 129 -12.40 1.33 18.22
CA GLU A 129 -12.86 1.41 16.82
C GLU A 129 -12.30 2.67 16.13
N GLU A 130 -11.77 3.62 16.88
CA GLU A 130 -11.17 4.84 16.35
C GLU A 130 -9.69 4.61 15.99
N LEU A 131 -9.44 4.39 14.70
CA LEU A 131 -8.10 4.10 14.16
C LEU A 131 -7.06 5.20 14.43
N ALA A 132 -7.50 6.44 14.69
CA ALA A 132 -6.60 7.57 14.93
C ALA A 132 -5.95 7.55 16.33
N LEU A 133 -6.48 6.75 17.27
CA LEU A 133 -5.94 6.64 18.63
C LEU A 133 -4.80 5.62 18.75
N LEU A 134 -4.56 4.82 17.73
CA LEU A 134 -3.48 3.84 17.64
C LEU A 134 -2.57 4.14 16.43
N PRO A 135 -1.28 3.75 16.46
CA PRO A 135 -0.56 3.09 17.56
C PRO A 135 -0.18 4.05 18.69
N LEU A 136 0.08 3.49 19.88
CA LEU A 136 0.64 4.24 21.00
C LEU A 136 2.01 4.80 20.62
N ARG A 137 2.22 6.10 20.88
CA ARG A 137 3.43 6.82 20.47
C ARG A 137 4.35 7.23 21.62
N ASP A 138 3.79 7.47 22.80
CA ASP A 138 4.54 7.98 23.95
C ASP A 138 3.95 7.48 25.28
N LEU A 139 4.78 7.45 26.33
CA LEU A 139 4.42 7.01 27.67
C LEU A 139 4.98 7.99 28.71
N ALA A 140 4.11 8.59 29.49
CA ALA A 140 4.49 9.40 30.64
C ALA A 140 4.30 8.62 31.94
N VAL A 141 5.39 8.45 32.70
CA VAL A 141 5.37 7.80 34.02
C VAL A 141 5.52 8.88 35.09
N PHE A 142 4.57 8.93 36.01
CA PHE A 142 4.62 9.84 37.16
C PHE A 142 5.19 9.10 38.37
N HIS A 143 6.15 9.73 39.06
CA HIS A 143 6.76 9.20 40.28
C HIS A 143 6.70 10.26 41.38
N ASN A 144 6.70 9.82 42.65
CA ASN A 144 6.54 10.71 43.81
C ASN A 144 7.83 11.42 44.23
N GLY A 145 8.77 11.66 43.30
CA GLY A 145 10.07 12.29 43.58
C GLY A 145 11.21 11.32 43.94
N ASP A 146 10.94 10.03 44.07
CA ASP A 146 11.96 9.00 44.27
C ASP A 146 12.49 8.51 42.91
N ALA A 147 13.78 8.75 42.65
CA ALA A 147 14.46 8.38 41.40
C ALA A 147 15.12 6.98 41.46
N SER A 148 14.95 6.25 42.56
CA SER A 148 15.49 4.88 42.71
C SER A 148 14.70 3.83 41.93
N HIS A 149 13.46 4.15 41.54
CA HIS A 149 12.60 3.25 40.78
C HIS A 149 13.10 3.12 39.34
N GLN A 150 13.49 1.90 38.96
CA GLN A 150 13.78 1.52 37.59
C GLN A 150 12.49 1.01 36.94
N PHE A 151 12.26 1.41 35.70
CA PHE A 151 11.14 0.94 34.91
C PHE A 151 11.63 0.60 33.50
N GLY A 152 10.93 -0.34 32.89
CA GLY A 152 11.05 -0.68 31.49
C GLY A 152 9.66 -0.94 30.93
N PHE A 153 9.53 -0.92 29.62
CA PHE A 153 8.26 -1.23 28.96
C PHE A 153 8.52 -2.03 27.69
N THR A 154 7.60 -2.92 27.39
CA THR A 154 7.51 -3.59 26.09
C THR A 154 6.32 -3.02 25.34
N VAL A 155 6.50 -2.79 24.04
CA VAL A 155 5.40 -2.38 23.18
C VAL A 155 4.91 -3.61 22.44
N GLY A 156 3.62 -3.92 22.60
CA GLY A 156 2.97 -4.98 21.84
C GLY A 156 2.76 -4.60 20.37
N PRO A 157 2.42 -5.56 19.50
CA PRO A 157 1.99 -5.24 18.15
C PRO A 157 0.69 -4.43 18.15
N VAL A 158 0.48 -3.60 17.13
CA VAL A 158 -0.83 -3.01 16.83
C VAL A 158 -1.55 -3.89 15.82
N CYS A 159 -2.80 -4.25 16.10
CA CYS A 159 -3.56 -5.20 15.29
C CYS A 159 -4.85 -4.58 14.76
N PHE A 160 -5.21 -4.93 13.52
CA PHE A 160 -6.38 -4.42 12.80
C PHE A 160 -7.22 -5.62 12.30
N SER A 161 -8.53 -5.65 12.55
CA SER A 161 -9.43 -6.76 12.18
C SER A 161 -10.61 -6.32 11.32
#